data_AF-A0A2M6W8X7-F1
#
_entry.id   AF-A0A2M6W8X7-F1
#
_cell.length_a   1.000
_cell.length_b   1.000
_cell.length_c   1.000
_cell.angle_alpha   90.00
_cell.angle_beta   90.00
_cell.angle_gamma   90.00
#
_symmetry.space_group_name_H-M   'P 1'
#
loop_
_entity.id
_entity.type
_entity.pdbx_description
1 polymer ?
#
loop_
_entity_poly.entity_id
_entity_poly.type
_entity_poly.pdbx_seq_one_letter_code
_entity_poly.pdbx_strand_id
1 'polypeptide(L)'
;PNQPAYPVPPPTQPSIQPDHSSSRNWLKIAGIVLGIIVIISGSGYLLGVKNANVSQAPEQATQAPKPEADRPLDETASWKTYTNSKYGYQIEYPSEWSIIGSGPNITDPCVSDAADQQVVTVMQDDINCENEKGFDKLKVSLTITVGNTEWKEDEIIPFASETINIGDIQGWTTRSDCTLQTGCMQIIYFNHNGNGFGIMSEPVDGVGDYDYSTLFDQILSTFKFTN
;
A
#
# COMPACT_ATOMS: atom_id res chain seq x y z
N PRO A 1 2.89 1.71 -81.00
CA PRO A 1 3.41 0.47 -80.38
C PRO A 1 3.89 0.76 -78.95
N ASN A 2 3.03 0.50 -77.96
CA ASN A 2 3.35 0.65 -76.54
C ASN A 2 4.08 -0.61 -76.03
N GLN A 3 5.26 -0.44 -75.44
CA GLN A 3 5.93 -1.50 -74.70
C GLN A 3 5.23 -1.72 -73.35
N PRO A 4 4.99 -2.96 -72.91
CA PRO A 4 4.50 -3.23 -71.56
C PRO A 4 5.61 -3.01 -70.53
N ALA A 5 5.26 -2.31 -69.43
CA ALA A 5 6.13 -2.13 -68.27
C ALA A 5 6.21 -3.44 -67.47
N TYR A 6 7.42 -3.84 -67.08
CA TYR A 6 7.66 -5.00 -66.22
C TYR A 6 7.39 -4.65 -64.74
N PRO A 7 6.85 -5.59 -63.95
CA PRO A 7 6.62 -5.38 -62.52
C PRO A 7 7.94 -5.35 -61.76
N VAL A 8 8.07 -4.39 -60.83
CA VAL A 8 9.21 -4.27 -59.91
C VAL A 8 9.05 -5.32 -58.79
N PRO A 9 10.11 -6.07 -58.43
CA PRO A 9 10.04 -7.03 -57.33
C PRO A 9 9.94 -6.33 -55.95
N PRO A 10 9.26 -6.94 -54.97
CA PRO A 10 9.11 -6.36 -53.63
C PRO A 10 10.42 -6.36 -52.84
N PRO A 11 10.58 -5.43 -51.87
CA PRO A 11 11.78 -5.34 -51.04
C PRO A 11 11.93 -6.55 -50.11
N THR A 12 13.16 -7.01 -49.93
CA THR A 12 13.50 -8.19 -49.13
C THR A 12 13.50 -7.83 -47.64
N GLN A 13 12.67 -8.51 -46.84
CA GLN A 13 12.58 -8.32 -45.39
C GLN A 13 13.70 -9.11 -44.66
N PRO A 14 14.36 -8.55 -43.62
CA PRO A 14 15.36 -9.28 -42.85
C PRO A 14 14.75 -10.44 -42.06
N SER A 15 15.31 -11.64 -42.21
CA SER A 15 14.95 -12.85 -41.48
C SER A 15 15.47 -12.80 -40.05
N ILE A 16 14.58 -12.75 -39.06
CA ILE A 16 14.94 -12.93 -37.64
C ILE A 16 15.04 -14.44 -37.36
N GLN A 17 16.24 -14.96 -37.11
CA GLN A 17 16.43 -16.31 -36.57
C GLN A 17 16.36 -16.26 -35.04
N PRO A 18 15.71 -17.23 -34.37
CA PRO A 18 15.69 -17.29 -32.90
C PRO A 18 17.06 -17.70 -32.34
N ASP A 19 17.56 -16.90 -31.39
CA ASP A 19 18.80 -17.15 -30.64
C ASP A 19 18.57 -18.25 -29.59
N HIS A 20 19.26 -19.38 -29.76
CA HIS A 20 19.23 -20.52 -28.83
C HIS A 20 20.49 -20.50 -27.97
N SER A 21 20.46 -19.73 -26.88
CA SER A 21 21.59 -19.61 -25.94
C SER A 21 21.43 -20.48 -24.67
N SER A 22 22.33 -21.47 -24.56
CA SER A 22 22.93 -22.05 -23.35
C SER A 22 22.05 -22.77 -22.30
N SER A 23 21.73 -24.03 -22.58
CA SER A 23 21.05 -24.99 -21.68
C SER A 23 21.95 -25.64 -20.60
N ARG A 24 23.08 -25.04 -20.21
CA ARG A 24 24.07 -25.69 -19.33
C ARG A 24 24.13 -25.19 -17.88
N ASN A 25 23.38 -24.14 -17.55
CA ASN A 25 23.37 -23.56 -16.19
C ASN A 25 22.19 -24.01 -15.32
N TRP A 26 21.09 -24.50 -15.92
CA TRP A 26 19.89 -24.92 -15.17
C TRP A 26 20.11 -26.19 -14.33
N LEU A 27 20.96 -27.11 -14.81
CA LEU A 27 21.33 -28.33 -14.09
C LEU A 27 22.04 -28.04 -12.75
N LYS A 28 22.76 -26.91 -12.65
CA LYS A 28 23.40 -26.50 -11.39
C LYS A 28 22.38 -25.95 -10.39
N ILE A 29 21.38 -25.20 -10.87
CA ILE A 29 20.31 -24.64 -10.04
C ILE A 29 19.40 -25.77 -9.51
N ALA A 30 19.05 -26.74 -10.36
CA ALA A 30 18.25 -27.90 -9.96
C ALA A 30 18.93 -28.74 -8.87
N GLY A 31 20.26 -28.89 -8.91
CA GLY A 31 21.03 -29.60 -7.88
C GLY A 31 21.02 -28.91 -6.51
N ILE A 32 21.08 -27.58 -6.48
CA ILE A 32 21.09 -26.80 -5.23
C ILE A 32 19.72 -26.86 -4.53
N VAL A 33 18.63 -26.73 -5.31
CA VAL A 33 17.26 -26.78 -4.78
C VAL A 33 16.92 -28.16 -4.20
N LEU A 34 17.33 -29.25 -4.88
CA LEU A 34 17.18 -30.61 -4.36
C LEU A 34 17.97 -30.85 -3.05
N GLY A 35 19.16 -30.26 -2.93
CA GLY A 35 19.96 -30.34 -1.69
C GLY A 35 19.27 -29.70 -0.48
N ILE A 36 18.61 -28.55 -0.67
CA ILE A 36 17.90 -27.84 0.41
C ILE A 36 16.65 -28.61 0.85
N ILE A 37 15.91 -29.22 -0.08
CA ILE A 37 14.69 -29.99 0.24
C ILE A 37 15.01 -31.22 1.11
N VAL A 38 16.14 -31.89 0.87
CA VAL A 38 16.57 -33.04 1.68
C VAL A 38 16.97 -32.64 3.11
N ILE A 39 17.52 -31.45 3.32
CA ILE A 39 17.89 -30.95 4.66
C ILE A 39 16.64 -30.59 5.49
N ILE A 40 15.61 -30.02 4.85
CA ILE A 40 14.36 -29.64 5.52
C ILE A 40 13.51 -30.89 5.86
N SER A 41 13.49 -31.89 4.98
CA SER A 41 12.76 -33.15 5.23
C SER A 41 13.48 -34.07 6.24
N GLY A 42 14.81 -34.02 6.33
CA GLY A 42 15.59 -34.76 7.34
C GLY A 42 15.48 -34.21 8.77
N SER A 43 15.30 -32.90 8.94
CA SER A 43 15.18 -32.26 10.26
C SER A 43 13.79 -32.41 10.90
N GLY A 44 12.73 -32.51 10.08
CA GLY A 44 11.36 -32.74 10.58
C GLY A 44 11.11 -34.12 11.19
N TYR A 45 11.82 -35.16 10.72
CA TYR A 45 11.57 -36.54 11.18
C TYR A 45 12.15 -36.84 12.58
N LEU A 46 13.18 -36.10 13.03
CA LEU A 46 13.82 -36.34 14.34
C LEU A 46 13.17 -35.60 15.52
N LEU A 47 12.23 -34.67 15.28
CA LEU A 47 11.51 -33.95 16.34
C LEU A 47 10.04 -34.42 16.53
N GLY A 48 9.53 -35.30 15.66
CA GLY A 48 8.13 -35.73 15.66
C GLY A 48 7.77 -36.94 16.53
N VAL A 49 8.74 -37.56 17.22
CA VAL A 49 8.48 -38.73 18.06
C VAL A 49 8.88 -38.44 19.49
N LYS A 50 8.00 -37.76 20.23
CA LYS A 50 7.86 -37.93 21.69
C LYS A 50 6.53 -37.34 22.19
N ASN A 51 5.78 -38.23 22.84
CA ASN A 51 4.65 -38.01 23.76
C ASN A 51 3.24 -38.01 23.15
N ALA A 52 2.84 -39.19 22.64
CA ALA A 52 1.47 -39.66 22.80
C ALA A 52 1.33 -40.31 24.19
N ASN A 53 0.45 -39.73 25.02
CA ASN A 53 -0.25 -40.28 26.20
C ASN A 53 -0.21 -39.33 27.40
N VAL A 54 -1.20 -38.44 27.50
CA VAL A 54 -1.85 -38.15 28.78
C VAL A 54 -3.35 -37.95 28.53
N SER A 55 -4.14 -38.75 29.23
CA SER A 55 -5.59 -38.74 29.32
C SER A 55 -6.14 -37.37 29.77
N GLN A 56 -7.23 -36.93 29.16
CA GLN A 56 -8.06 -35.84 29.66
C GLN A 56 -8.99 -36.35 30.77
N ALA A 57 -8.95 -35.70 31.94
CA ALA A 57 -10.07 -35.52 32.84
C ALA A 57 -9.93 -34.12 33.49
N PRO A 58 -11.03 -33.37 33.68
CA PRO A 58 -10.97 -31.91 33.83
C PRO A 58 -10.69 -31.50 35.27
N GLU A 59 -9.65 -30.70 35.48
CA GLU A 59 -9.37 -30.04 36.76
C GLU A 59 -9.45 -28.53 36.55
N GLN A 60 -10.58 -27.95 36.96
CA GLN A 60 -10.77 -26.52 37.10
C GLN A 60 -9.81 -25.99 38.18
N ALA A 61 -8.75 -25.33 37.75
CA ALA A 61 -7.96 -24.44 38.59
C ALA A 61 -8.24 -23.00 38.17
N THR A 62 -8.87 -22.23 39.06
CA THR A 62 -8.97 -20.77 38.99
C THR A 62 -7.55 -20.19 38.96
N GLN A 63 -7.09 -19.79 37.77
CA GLN A 63 -5.85 -19.03 37.63
C GLN A 63 -6.11 -17.60 38.08
N ALA A 64 -5.40 -17.17 39.12
CA ALA A 64 -5.19 -15.75 39.38
C ALA A 64 -4.57 -15.09 38.13
N PRO A 65 -4.92 -13.84 37.78
CA PRO A 65 -4.39 -13.21 36.59
C PRO A 65 -2.88 -13.09 36.72
N LYS A 66 -2.17 -13.86 35.90
CA LYS A 66 -0.75 -13.64 35.61
C LYS A 66 -0.62 -12.19 35.12
N PRO A 67 0.31 -11.38 35.63
CA PRO A 67 0.56 -10.06 35.09
C PRO A 67 0.81 -10.22 33.59
N GLU A 68 -0.17 -9.76 32.82
CA GLU A 68 -0.07 -9.59 31.39
C GLU A 68 1.06 -8.58 31.19
N ALA A 69 2.25 -9.12 30.89
CA ALA A 69 3.38 -8.31 30.50
C ALA A 69 2.92 -7.49 29.29
N ASP A 70 2.90 -6.17 29.49
CA ASP A 70 2.71 -5.10 28.53
C ASP A 70 2.54 -5.60 27.09
N ARG A 71 1.29 -5.93 26.72
CA ARG A 71 0.90 -5.62 25.34
C ARG A 71 1.16 -4.12 25.19
N PRO A 72 1.79 -3.66 24.09
CA PRO A 72 1.84 -2.23 23.83
C PRO A 72 0.42 -1.72 24.05
N LEU A 73 0.26 -0.79 24.99
CA LEU A 73 -0.98 -0.07 25.24
C LEU A 73 -1.57 0.18 23.87
N ASP A 74 -2.73 -0.38 23.57
CA ASP A 74 -3.34 -0.37 22.24
C ASP A 74 -3.41 1.08 21.74
N GLU A 75 -2.35 1.54 21.05
CA GLU A 75 -2.11 2.97 20.75
C GLU A 75 -3.21 3.49 19.81
N THR A 76 -4.01 2.57 19.27
CA THR A 76 -5.18 2.81 18.42
C THR A 76 -6.52 2.60 19.11
N ALA A 77 -6.58 2.24 20.40
CA ALA A 77 -7.85 1.98 21.11
C ALA A 77 -8.81 3.18 21.14
N SER A 78 -8.31 4.38 20.84
CA SER A 78 -9.11 5.60 20.72
C SER A 78 -9.29 6.05 19.26
N TRP A 79 -8.99 5.25 18.25
CA TRP A 79 -9.12 5.66 16.85
C TRP A 79 -10.57 5.73 16.40
N LYS A 80 -10.82 6.60 15.41
CA LYS A 80 -12.11 6.73 14.72
C LYS A 80 -12.02 5.99 13.40
N THR A 81 -13.16 5.48 12.93
CA THR A 81 -13.28 4.87 11.60
C THR A 81 -13.96 5.85 10.65
N TYR A 82 -13.30 6.16 9.55
CA TYR A 82 -13.94 6.78 8.40
C TYR A 82 -14.45 5.69 7.46
N THR A 83 -15.69 5.82 6.99
CA THR A 83 -16.29 4.90 6.02
C THR A 83 -16.79 5.68 4.81
N ASN A 84 -16.27 5.33 3.64
CA ASN A 84 -16.76 5.83 2.37
C ASN A 84 -17.67 4.78 1.74
N SER A 85 -18.98 4.88 2.02
CA SER A 85 -19.98 3.94 1.50
C SER A 85 -20.13 3.98 -0.03
N LYS A 86 -19.71 5.08 -0.69
CA LYS A 86 -19.79 5.23 -2.14
C LYS A 86 -18.74 4.39 -2.85
N TYR A 87 -17.50 4.42 -2.35
CA TYR A 87 -16.36 3.68 -2.92
C TYR A 87 -16.05 2.39 -2.16
N GLY A 88 -16.84 2.08 -1.15
CA GLY A 88 -16.80 0.81 -0.44
C GLY A 88 -15.51 0.58 0.32
N TYR A 89 -14.91 1.60 0.94
CA TYR A 89 -13.73 1.42 1.80
C TYR A 89 -13.93 2.03 3.19
N GLN A 90 -13.10 1.60 4.13
CA GLN A 90 -12.93 2.23 5.43
C GLN A 90 -11.46 2.30 5.83
N ILE A 91 -11.15 3.25 6.69
CA ILE A 91 -9.83 3.47 7.26
C ILE A 91 -9.98 3.99 8.69
N GLU A 92 -9.10 3.56 9.59
CA GLU A 92 -9.04 4.09 10.94
C GLU A 92 -7.96 5.15 11.05
N TYR A 93 -8.20 6.14 11.90
CA TYR A 93 -7.33 7.28 12.06
C TYR A 93 -7.41 7.82 13.51
N PRO A 94 -6.38 8.55 13.98
CA PRO A 94 -6.38 9.05 15.35
C PRO A 94 -7.56 9.98 15.65
N SER A 95 -8.16 9.83 16.83
CA SER A 95 -9.40 10.54 17.21
C SER A 95 -9.31 12.05 17.19
N GLU A 96 -8.11 12.58 17.42
CA GLU A 96 -7.79 13.99 17.46
C GLU A 96 -7.64 14.62 16.08
N TRP A 97 -7.59 13.81 15.00
CA TRP A 97 -7.56 14.33 13.65
C TRP A 97 -8.97 14.73 13.20
N SER A 98 -9.02 15.83 12.46
CA SER A 98 -10.25 16.27 11.79
C SER A 98 -10.38 15.58 10.42
N ILE A 99 -11.61 15.36 9.95
CA ILE A 99 -11.86 14.94 8.56
C ILE A 99 -12.33 16.15 7.75
N ILE A 100 -11.74 16.36 6.57
CA ILE A 100 -12.09 17.44 5.63
C ILE A 100 -12.22 16.85 4.21
N GLY A 101 -13.03 17.45 3.34
CA GLY A 101 -13.18 17.07 1.92
C GLY A 101 -14.60 16.68 1.50
N SER A 102 -14.76 15.82 0.50
CA SER A 102 -16.09 15.40 0.01
C SER A 102 -16.39 13.95 0.38
N GLY A 103 -17.48 13.74 1.12
CA GLY A 103 -17.87 12.41 1.59
C GLY A 103 -19.23 12.38 2.30
N PRO A 104 -19.78 11.18 2.55
CA PRO A 104 -21.14 11.02 3.09
C PRO A 104 -21.36 11.64 4.47
N ASN A 105 -20.29 11.98 5.19
CA ASN A 105 -20.32 12.57 6.53
C ASN A 105 -19.48 13.86 6.64
N ILE A 106 -19.19 14.53 5.51
CA ILE A 106 -18.44 15.78 5.52
C ILE A 106 -19.40 16.93 5.22
N THR A 107 -19.72 17.72 6.24
CA THR A 107 -20.70 18.81 6.15
C THR A 107 -20.11 20.10 5.59
N ASP A 108 -18.78 20.24 5.65
CA ASP A 108 -18.05 21.38 5.09
C ASP A 108 -16.76 20.87 4.41
N PRO A 109 -16.67 20.92 3.06
CA PRO A 109 -15.54 20.37 2.34
C PRO A 109 -14.25 21.19 2.49
N CYS A 110 -14.36 22.45 2.95
CA CYS A 110 -13.24 23.37 3.08
C CYS A 110 -13.36 24.09 4.45
N VAL A 111 -12.66 23.59 5.47
CA VAL A 111 -12.69 24.23 6.79
C VAL A 111 -11.63 25.33 6.85
N SER A 112 -12.07 26.59 6.84
CA SER A 112 -11.20 27.77 6.83
C SER A 112 -10.33 27.94 8.09
N ASP A 113 -10.65 27.23 9.18
CA ASP A 113 -10.00 27.31 10.49
C ASP A 113 -9.14 26.07 10.84
N ALA A 114 -8.75 25.25 9.85
CA ALA A 114 -7.92 24.05 10.06
C ALA A 114 -6.45 24.32 10.46
N ALA A 115 -6.09 25.59 10.69
CA ALA A 115 -4.75 25.97 11.12
C ALA A 115 -4.33 25.18 12.37
N ASP A 116 -3.11 24.61 12.35
CA ASP A 116 -2.50 23.83 13.42
C ASP A 116 -3.11 22.43 13.69
N GLN A 117 -3.97 21.91 12.79
CA GLN A 117 -4.60 20.59 12.92
C GLN A 117 -3.88 19.48 12.15
N GLN A 118 -4.09 18.23 12.59
CA GLN A 118 -3.80 17.02 11.82
C GLN A 118 -5.10 16.57 11.17
N VAL A 119 -5.07 16.21 9.89
CA VAL A 119 -6.31 15.99 9.13
C VAL A 119 -6.25 14.76 8.24
N VAL A 120 -7.38 14.06 8.16
CA VAL A 120 -7.67 13.11 7.09
C VAL A 120 -8.46 13.86 6.02
N THR A 121 -7.84 14.05 4.87
CA THR A 121 -8.45 14.69 3.71
C THR A 121 -8.97 13.62 2.76
N VAL A 122 -10.26 13.65 2.44
CA VAL A 122 -10.85 12.71 1.49
C VAL A 122 -11.39 13.48 0.30
N MET A 123 -10.76 13.29 -0.86
CA MET A 123 -11.11 13.99 -2.09
C MET A 123 -11.58 13.01 -3.16
N GLN A 124 -12.65 13.37 -3.86
CA GLN A 124 -13.17 12.60 -4.99
C GLN A 124 -12.66 13.12 -6.34
N ASP A 125 -12.57 14.43 -6.49
CA ASP A 125 -12.16 15.15 -7.70
C ASP A 125 -11.36 16.40 -7.22
N ASP A 126 -10.86 17.25 -8.14
CA ASP A 126 -10.22 18.54 -7.83
C ASP A 126 -11.18 19.44 -7.02
N ILE A 127 -11.33 19.17 -5.72
CA ILE A 127 -12.00 20.08 -4.80
C ILE A 127 -11.10 21.30 -4.77
N ASN A 128 -11.53 22.34 -5.48
CA ASN A 128 -10.81 23.60 -5.53
C ASN A 128 -10.94 24.29 -4.17
N CYS A 129 -10.04 23.92 -3.26
CA CYS A 129 -9.76 24.61 -2.01
C CYS A 129 -8.83 25.81 -2.21
N GLU A 130 -8.47 26.21 -3.45
CA GLU A 130 -7.40 27.18 -3.77
C GLU A 130 -7.61 28.56 -3.13
N ASN A 131 -8.82 28.87 -2.66
CA ASN A 131 -9.13 30.13 -1.99
C ASN A 131 -9.02 30.08 -0.46
N GLU A 132 -8.79 28.91 0.14
CA GLU A 132 -8.78 28.72 1.58
C GLU A 132 -7.36 28.80 2.15
N LYS A 133 -7.09 29.93 2.83
CA LYS A 133 -5.87 30.21 3.59
C LYS A 133 -5.75 29.29 4.81
N GLY A 134 -5.56 27.98 4.63
CA GLY A 134 -5.57 27.01 5.73
C GLY A 134 -4.67 25.79 5.56
N PHE A 135 -4.49 25.28 4.33
CA PHE A 135 -3.73 24.05 4.09
C PHE A 135 -2.24 24.19 4.38
N ASP A 136 -1.65 25.36 4.08
CA ASP A 136 -0.25 25.69 4.37
C ASP A 136 0.11 25.72 5.88
N LYS A 137 -0.87 25.50 6.76
CA LYS A 137 -0.72 25.51 8.23
C LYS A 137 -1.08 24.18 8.89
N LEU A 138 -1.36 23.14 8.11
CA LEU A 138 -1.54 21.80 8.67
C LEU A 138 -0.23 21.31 9.26
N LYS A 139 -0.32 20.32 10.16
CA LYS A 139 0.89 19.66 10.68
C LYS A 139 1.25 18.40 9.90
N VAL A 140 0.22 17.66 9.53
CA VAL A 140 0.29 16.46 8.71
C VAL A 140 -1.06 16.30 8.03
N SER A 141 -1.05 15.80 6.81
CA SER A 141 -2.25 15.40 6.11
C SER A 141 -2.13 13.95 5.62
N LEU A 142 -3.23 13.21 5.77
CA LEU A 142 -3.48 11.96 5.07
C LEU A 142 -4.52 12.25 4.00
N THR A 143 -4.13 12.22 2.73
CA THR A 143 -5.04 12.47 1.62
C THR A 143 -5.40 11.16 0.93
N ILE A 144 -6.70 10.88 0.79
CA ILE A 144 -7.22 9.76 0.01
C ILE A 144 -7.95 10.32 -1.21
N THR A 145 -7.47 9.99 -2.40
CA THR A 145 -8.09 10.33 -3.68
C THR A 145 -8.68 9.09 -4.35
N VAL A 146 -9.84 9.25 -5.00
CA VAL A 146 -10.46 8.16 -5.76
C VAL A 146 -10.88 8.67 -7.14
N GLY A 147 -10.14 8.28 -8.17
CA GLY A 147 -10.45 8.56 -9.55
C GLY A 147 -11.54 7.65 -10.11
N ASN A 148 -12.31 8.17 -11.08
CA ASN A 148 -13.39 7.45 -11.76
C ASN A 148 -12.90 6.39 -12.77
N THR A 149 -11.58 6.26 -12.95
CA THR A 149 -10.93 5.28 -13.81
C THR A 149 -9.69 4.75 -13.10
N GLU A 150 -9.31 3.53 -13.43
CA GLU A 150 -8.04 2.95 -12.96
C GLU A 150 -6.85 3.77 -13.44
N TRP A 151 -5.82 3.83 -12.59
CA TRP A 151 -4.53 4.38 -12.95
C TRP A 151 -3.87 3.51 -14.00
N LYS A 152 -3.27 4.15 -15.00
CA LYS A 152 -2.43 3.42 -15.96
C LYS A 152 -1.03 3.29 -15.42
N GLU A 153 -0.45 2.10 -15.58
CA GLU A 153 0.88 1.80 -15.06
C GLU A 153 1.95 2.75 -15.62
N ASP A 154 1.86 3.10 -16.90
CA ASP A 154 2.76 4.05 -17.56
C ASP A 154 2.61 5.51 -17.07
N GLU A 155 1.45 5.85 -16.49
CA GLU A 155 1.22 7.15 -15.86
C GLU A 155 1.79 7.19 -14.42
N ILE A 156 1.85 6.04 -13.73
CA ILE A 156 2.33 5.93 -12.33
C ILE A 156 3.84 5.71 -12.25
N ILE A 157 4.41 4.83 -13.08
CA ILE A 157 5.83 4.42 -13.03
C ILE A 157 6.81 5.62 -12.95
N PRO A 158 6.58 6.76 -13.63
CA PRO A 158 7.47 7.91 -13.50
C PRO A 158 7.56 8.49 -12.07
N PHE A 159 6.57 8.18 -11.22
CA PHE A 159 6.42 8.72 -9.87
C PHE A 159 6.54 7.67 -8.77
N ALA A 160 6.37 6.38 -9.07
CA ALA A 160 6.46 5.28 -8.11
C ALA A 160 7.68 4.37 -8.37
N SER A 161 8.42 4.06 -7.30
CA SER A 161 9.67 3.30 -7.38
C SER A 161 9.56 1.87 -6.84
N GLU A 162 8.51 1.56 -6.07
CA GLU A 162 8.38 0.31 -5.33
C GLU A 162 6.95 -0.26 -5.40
N THR A 163 6.78 -1.54 -5.11
CA THR A 163 5.47 -2.18 -4.95
C THR A 163 5.09 -2.32 -3.49
N ILE A 164 3.81 -2.17 -3.16
CA ILE A 164 3.26 -2.33 -1.80
C ILE A 164 1.98 -3.17 -1.84
N ASN A 165 1.66 -3.86 -0.74
CA ASN A 165 0.37 -4.55 -0.58
C ASN A 165 -0.53 -3.73 0.34
N ILE A 166 -1.73 -3.41 -0.14
CA ILE A 166 -2.81 -2.74 0.60
C ILE A 166 -3.91 -3.78 0.84
N GLY A 167 -3.83 -4.47 1.99
CA GLY A 167 -4.57 -5.71 2.19
C GLY A 167 -4.14 -6.76 1.15
N ASP A 168 -5.12 -7.26 0.38
CA ASP A 168 -4.88 -8.24 -0.70
C ASP A 168 -4.59 -7.59 -2.07
N ILE A 169 -4.55 -6.25 -2.15
CA ILE A 169 -4.32 -5.52 -3.40
C ILE A 169 -2.85 -5.14 -3.52
N GLN A 170 -2.23 -5.49 -4.65
CA GLN A 170 -0.92 -4.96 -5.01
C GLN A 170 -1.07 -3.55 -5.61
N GLY A 171 -0.27 -2.62 -5.10
CA GLY A 171 -0.15 -1.25 -5.59
C GLY A 171 1.30 -0.85 -5.79
N TRP A 172 1.48 0.44 -6.09
CA TRP A 172 2.76 1.08 -6.29
C TRP A 172 2.95 2.19 -5.25
N THR A 173 4.17 2.39 -4.78
CA THR A 173 4.49 3.42 -3.80
C THR A 173 5.77 4.16 -4.14
N THR A 174 5.87 5.38 -3.66
CA THR A 174 7.12 6.14 -3.55
C THR A 174 7.22 6.73 -2.16
N ARG A 175 8.44 6.80 -1.63
CA ARG A 175 8.77 7.62 -0.47
C ARG A 175 9.76 8.68 -0.90
N SER A 176 9.50 9.93 -0.52
CA SER A 176 10.48 11.00 -0.71
C SER A 176 11.66 10.79 0.23
N ASP A 177 12.82 11.33 -0.16
CA ASP A 177 13.91 11.52 0.78
C ASP A 177 13.43 12.44 1.91
N CYS A 178 13.56 11.96 3.15
CA CYS A 178 13.18 12.72 4.33
C CYS A 178 14.15 13.89 4.52
N THR A 179 13.65 15.12 4.46
CA THR A 179 14.45 16.31 4.79
C THR A 179 13.94 17.00 6.03
N LEU A 180 14.83 17.68 6.75
CA LEU A 180 14.47 18.45 7.95
C LEU A 180 13.49 19.60 7.69
N GLN A 181 13.28 20.01 6.42
CA GLN A 181 12.38 21.10 6.05
C GLN A 181 11.03 20.59 5.54
N THR A 182 11.04 19.52 4.75
CA THR A 182 9.86 19.03 4.02
C THR A 182 9.31 17.72 4.57
N GLY A 183 9.88 17.17 5.65
CA GLY A 183 9.53 15.85 6.20
C GLY A 183 9.64 14.70 5.18
N CYS A 184 9.02 13.55 5.49
CA CYS A 184 8.90 12.41 4.60
C CYS A 184 7.49 12.37 3.99
N MET A 185 7.40 12.36 2.67
CA MET A 185 6.15 12.10 1.94
C MET A 185 6.12 10.64 1.49
N GLN A 186 4.94 10.03 1.54
CA GLN A 186 4.69 8.73 0.93
C GLN A 186 3.44 8.84 0.07
N ILE A 187 3.51 8.32 -1.14
CA ILE A 187 2.37 8.26 -2.06
C ILE A 187 2.19 6.82 -2.50
N ILE A 188 0.94 6.36 -2.44
CA ILE A 188 0.53 5.00 -2.79
C ILE A 188 -0.55 5.10 -3.86
N TYR A 189 -0.40 4.31 -4.91
CA TYR A 189 -1.38 4.16 -5.98
C TYR A 189 -1.81 2.70 -6.08
N PHE A 190 -3.10 2.44 -6.22
CA PHE A 190 -3.61 1.10 -6.48
C PHE A 190 -4.96 1.18 -7.19
N ASN A 191 -5.34 0.10 -7.85
CA ASN A 191 -6.60 0.01 -8.58
C ASN A 191 -7.54 -0.98 -7.88
N HIS A 192 -8.82 -0.64 -7.80
CA HIS A 192 -9.85 -1.55 -7.30
C HIS A 192 -11.21 -1.26 -7.93
N ASN A 193 -11.86 -2.31 -8.45
CA ASN A 193 -13.21 -2.27 -9.02
C ASN A 193 -13.41 -1.15 -10.06
N GLY A 194 -12.44 -0.94 -10.96
CA GLY A 194 -12.54 0.07 -12.02
C GLY A 194 -12.18 1.51 -11.58
N ASN A 195 -11.77 1.71 -10.33
CA ASN A 195 -11.35 3.02 -9.80
C ASN A 195 -9.86 3.01 -9.43
N GLY A 196 -9.20 4.13 -9.68
CA GLY A 196 -7.84 4.40 -9.21
C GLY A 196 -7.87 5.07 -7.85
N PHE A 197 -7.13 4.52 -6.89
CA PHE A 197 -6.98 5.08 -5.55
C PHE A 197 -5.59 5.69 -5.38
N GLY A 198 -5.52 6.89 -4.81
CA GLY A 198 -4.28 7.50 -4.33
C GLY A 198 -4.37 7.69 -2.82
N ILE A 199 -3.31 7.31 -2.09
CA ILE A 199 -3.17 7.64 -0.67
C ILE A 199 -1.83 8.36 -0.50
N MET A 200 -1.86 9.57 0.01
CA MET A 200 -0.69 10.41 0.20
C MET A 200 -0.59 10.82 1.66
N SER A 201 0.59 10.68 2.26
CA SER A 201 0.95 11.37 3.48
C SER A 201 1.84 12.56 3.14
N GLU A 202 1.42 13.76 3.50
CA GLU A 202 2.24 14.95 3.34
C GLU A 202 2.46 15.61 4.71
N PRO A 203 3.71 15.73 5.17
CA PRO A 203 4.07 16.64 6.23
C PRO A 203 3.96 18.07 5.69
N VAL A 204 3.27 18.94 6.40
CA VAL A 204 3.12 20.33 5.96
C VAL A 204 4.19 21.17 6.68
N ASP A 205 4.87 22.02 5.90
CA ASP A 205 6.12 22.72 6.24
C ASP A 205 6.24 23.19 7.70
N GLY A 206 7.43 23.04 8.27
CA GLY A 206 7.80 23.67 9.55
C GLY A 206 7.41 22.89 10.82
N VAL A 207 6.84 21.69 10.68
CA VAL A 207 6.71 20.75 11.80
C VAL A 207 8.00 19.94 11.89
N GLY A 208 8.66 20.00 13.05
CA GLY A 208 9.99 19.45 13.28
C GLY A 208 10.12 17.93 13.06
N ASP A 209 11.23 17.38 13.56
CA ASP A 209 11.84 16.04 13.35
C ASP A 209 10.96 14.77 13.58
N TYR A 210 9.64 14.87 13.40
CA TYR A 210 8.68 13.79 13.58
C TYR A 210 8.59 12.96 12.30
N ASP A 211 9.12 11.75 12.41
CA ASP A 211 8.90 10.72 11.41
C ASP A 211 7.47 10.16 11.54
N TYR A 212 6.56 10.66 10.70
CA TYR A 212 5.18 10.18 10.61
C TYR A 212 5.05 8.88 9.81
N SER A 213 6.13 8.31 9.28
CA SER A 213 6.06 7.09 8.46
C SER A 213 5.47 5.91 9.23
N THR A 214 5.83 5.76 10.51
CA THR A 214 5.30 4.67 11.34
C THR A 214 3.80 4.84 11.62
N LEU A 215 3.34 6.07 11.90
CA LEU A 215 1.93 6.35 12.10
C LEU A 215 1.14 6.16 10.80
N PHE A 216 1.69 6.60 9.67
CA PHE A 216 1.08 6.40 8.37
C PHE A 216 0.99 4.92 8.01
N ASP A 217 2.05 4.13 8.24
CA ASP A 217 2.05 2.69 8.02
C ASP A 217 0.99 2.00 8.91
N GLN A 218 0.82 2.47 10.16
CA GLN A 218 -0.21 1.98 11.06
C GLN A 218 -1.62 2.33 10.55
N ILE A 219 -1.87 3.57 10.16
CA ILE A 219 -3.14 4.01 9.56
C ILE A 219 -3.44 3.18 8.31
N LEU A 220 -2.46 3.05 7.41
CA LEU A 220 -2.59 2.30 6.16
C LEU A 220 -2.92 0.83 6.42
N SER A 221 -2.37 0.23 7.48
CA SER A 221 -2.67 -1.17 7.85
C SER A 221 -4.14 -1.40 8.24
N THR A 222 -4.88 -0.34 8.56
CA THR A 222 -6.32 -0.41 8.88
C THR A 222 -7.21 -0.23 7.65
N PHE A 223 -6.64 0.17 6.51
CA PHE A 223 -7.38 0.37 5.27
C PHE A 223 -7.95 -0.98 4.80
N LYS A 224 -9.26 -1.00 4.53
CA LYS A 224 -9.92 -2.17 3.95
C LYS A 224 -11.13 -1.80 3.10
N PHE A 225 -11.38 -2.64 2.11
CA PHE A 225 -12.63 -2.62 1.38
C PHE A 225 -13.75 -3.26 2.21
N THR A 226 -14.96 -2.76 2.01
CA THR A 226 -16.17 -3.10 2.78
C THR A 226 -17.09 -4.05 2.02
N ASN A 227 -16.78 -4.40 0.76
CA ASN A 227 -17.50 -5.36 -0.08
C ASN A 227 -16.54 -6.17 -0.96
#